data_AF-A0A8T4QDQ8-F1
#
_entry.id   AF-A0A8T4QDQ8-F1
#
_cell.length_a   1.000
_cell.length_b   1.000
_cell.length_c   1.000
_cell.angle_alpha   90.00
_cell.angle_beta   90.00
_cell.angle_gamma   90.00
#
_symmetry.space_group_name_H-M   'P 1'
#
loop_
_entity.id
_entity.type
_entity.pdbx_description
1 polymer ?
#
loop_
_entity_poly.entity_id
_entity_poly.type
_entity_poly.pdbx_seq_one_letter_code
_entity_poly.pdbx_strand_id
1 'polypeptide(L)'
;MAYYDFLNVVFAPLLKLPILWTVIILSFIVSIIIIIITKYTTDQALMKKLKGDLKEHQKQIKELKGNPAKAMEVQKKSMELNMKYMMHSLKPTLITFIPIILIFGWMSSTFAYESIKPNHEFSVSVFFEKNTNGNAEIIIPEEITMVDNKIKKIENDKAMWALKGLEGEHILEFVYNGEKQQKSVLITNNEKYIEPSKKTNGVIKLIQIDYKPRKILNLFGWKLGWLGTYIIFSIIFTMALRKVMKIY
;
A
#
# COMPACT_ATOMS: atom_id res chain seq x y z
N MET A 1 -16.48 -6.25 4.91
CA MET A 1 -17.21 -5.08 5.43
C MET A 1 -16.94 -4.90 6.92
N ALA A 2 -17.33 -5.82 7.81
CA ALA A 2 -17.21 -5.67 9.29
C ALA A 2 -15.86 -5.16 9.83
N TYR A 3 -14.74 -5.60 9.24
CA TYR A 3 -13.41 -5.14 9.65
C TYR A 3 -13.14 -3.66 9.32
N TYR A 4 -13.54 -3.20 8.12
CA TYR A 4 -13.41 -1.80 7.73
C TYR A 4 -14.33 -0.93 8.59
N ASP A 5 -15.50 -1.45 8.95
CA ASP A 5 -16.45 -0.76 9.81
C ASP A 5 -15.87 -0.54 11.22
N PHE A 6 -15.21 -1.55 11.81
CA PHE A 6 -14.52 -1.39 13.09
C PHE A 6 -13.40 -0.34 13.04
N LEU A 7 -12.52 -0.40 12.02
CA LEU A 7 -11.45 0.58 11.90
C LEU A 7 -11.97 1.99 11.61
N ASN A 8 -13.06 2.11 10.85
CA ASN A 8 -13.75 3.38 10.64
C ASN A 8 -14.21 3.98 11.97
N VAL A 9 -14.77 3.17 12.88
CA VAL A 9 -15.19 3.67 14.21
C VAL A 9 -13.98 4.12 15.03
N VAL A 10 -12.91 3.33 15.07
CA VAL A 10 -11.71 3.63 15.86
C VAL A 10 -10.97 4.88 15.32
N PHE A 11 -10.87 5.01 14.01
CA PHE A 11 -10.13 6.08 13.34
C PHE A 11 -10.99 7.23 12.84
N ALA A 12 -12.32 7.19 13.02
CA ALA A 12 -13.23 8.28 12.65
C ALA A 12 -12.80 9.66 13.14
N PRO A 13 -12.30 9.83 14.39
CA PRO A 13 -11.81 11.13 14.85
C PRO A 13 -10.66 11.68 13.99
N LEU A 14 -9.81 10.80 13.46
CA LEU A 14 -8.68 11.18 12.61
C LEU A 14 -9.12 11.64 11.21
N LEU A 15 -10.33 11.29 10.77
CA LEU A 15 -10.87 11.75 9.48
C LEU A 15 -11.23 13.24 9.49
N LYS A 16 -11.34 13.85 10.67
CA LYS A 16 -11.58 15.30 10.82
C LYS A 16 -10.31 16.13 10.67
N LEU A 17 -9.14 15.50 10.71
CA LEU A 17 -7.86 16.17 10.60
C LEU A 17 -7.41 16.24 9.13
N PRO A 18 -6.54 17.20 8.78
CA PRO A 18 -5.87 17.17 7.49
C PRO A 18 -5.12 15.84 7.32
N ILE A 19 -5.23 15.25 6.12
CA ILE A 19 -4.74 13.89 5.81
C ILE A 19 -3.27 13.70 6.22
N LEU A 20 -2.43 14.73 6.06
CA LEU A 20 -1.03 14.70 6.47
C LEU A 20 -0.88 14.37 7.96
N TRP A 21 -1.62 15.05 8.83
CA TRP A 21 -1.57 14.81 10.27
C TRP A 21 -2.11 13.44 10.65
N THR A 22 -3.17 12.98 9.97
CA THR A 22 -3.70 11.63 10.14
C THR A 22 -2.64 10.57 9.86
N VAL A 23 -1.92 10.70 8.74
CA VAL A 23 -0.84 9.78 8.37
C VAL A 23 0.31 9.84 9.37
N ILE A 24 0.71 11.03 9.84
CA ILE A 24 1.77 11.18 10.86
C ILE A 24 1.38 10.48 12.17
N ILE A 25 0.15 10.68 12.65
CA ILE A 25 -0.35 10.06 13.88
C ILE A 25 -0.39 8.53 13.72
N LEU A 26 -0.89 8.03 12.59
CA LEU A 26 -0.91 6.60 12.31
C LEU A 26 0.49 6.00 12.22
N SER A 27 1.44 6.68 11.57
CA SER A 27 2.85 6.27 11.57
C SER A 27 3.40 6.16 12.98
N PHE A 28 3.08 7.11 13.86
CA PHE A 28 3.54 7.07 15.25
C PHE A 28 2.93 5.89 16.02
N ILE A 29 1.61 5.67 15.90
CA ILE A 29 0.91 4.53 16.52
C ILE A 29 1.51 3.20 16.05
N VAL A 30 1.70 3.04 14.74
CA VAL A 30 2.29 1.82 14.17
C VAL A 30 3.73 1.64 14.68
N SER A 31 4.53 2.71 14.74
CA SER A 31 5.87 2.64 15.31
C SER A 31 5.84 2.21 16.78
N ILE A 32 4.91 2.69 17.60
CA ILE A 32 4.76 2.22 18.99
C ILE A 32 4.44 0.72 19.02
N ILE A 33 3.48 0.26 18.23
CA ILE A 33 3.08 -1.15 18.15
C ILE A 33 4.28 -2.02 17.77
N ILE A 34 5.03 -1.63 16.73
CA ILE A 34 6.24 -2.33 16.29
C ILE A 34 7.23 -2.46 17.43
N ILE A 35 7.46 -1.37 18.16
CA ILE A 35 8.47 -1.32 19.21
C ILE A 35 8.05 -2.16 20.42
N ILE A 36 6.78 -2.08 20.85
CA ILE A 36 6.23 -2.89 21.93
C ILE A 36 6.34 -4.37 21.59
N ILE A 37 5.87 -4.78 20.40
CA ILE A 37 5.94 -6.18 19.97
C ILE A 37 7.40 -6.63 19.94
N THR A 38 8.29 -5.87 19.29
CA THR A 38 9.73 -6.20 19.23
C THR A 38 10.35 -6.38 20.62
N LYS A 39 9.97 -5.54 21.58
CA LYS A 39 10.47 -5.63 22.96
C LYS A 39 10.06 -6.94 23.62
N TYR A 40 8.81 -7.35 23.46
CA TYR A 40 8.26 -8.53 24.14
C TYR A 40 8.51 -9.85 23.42
N THR A 41 8.74 -9.83 22.10
CA THR A 41 8.91 -11.07 21.33
C THR A 41 10.37 -11.45 21.08
N THR A 42 11.31 -10.57 21.44
CA THR A 42 12.74 -10.76 21.15
C THR A 42 13.58 -10.60 22.41
N ASP A 43 14.54 -11.50 22.61
CA ASP A 43 15.53 -11.43 23.70
C ASP A 43 16.51 -10.27 23.45
N GLN A 44 16.32 -9.18 24.19
CA GLN A 44 17.12 -7.96 24.03
C GLN A 44 18.59 -8.15 24.41
N ALA A 45 18.90 -9.03 25.37
CA ALA A 45 20.27 -9.30 25.78
C ALA A 45 21.01 -10.06 24.67
N LEU A 46 20.35 -11.09 24.12
CA LEU A 46 20.88 -11.83 22.98
C LEU A 46 21.06 -10.95 21.75
N MET A 47 20.08 -10.10 21.40
CA MET A 47 20.19 -9.20 20.25
C MET A 47 21.33 -8.21 20.40
N LYS A 48 21.51 -7.64 21.61
CA LYS A 48 22.62 -6.74 21.91
C LYS A 48 23.97 -7.46 21.74
N LYS A 49 24.08 -8.71 22.22
CA LYS A 49 25.28 -9.53 22.06
C LYS A 49 25.58 -9.80 20.58
N LEU A 50 24.61 -10.34 19.84
CA LEU A 50 24.77 -10.66 18.41
C LEU A 50 25.19 -9.41 17.60
N LYS A 51 24.60 -8.25 17.88
CA LYS A 51 24.96 -6.99 17.23
C LYS A 51 26.38 -6.53 17.58
N GLY A 52 26.84 -6.80 18.81
CA GLY A 52 28.22 -6.57 19.23
C GLY A 52 29.19 -7.46 18.48
N ASP A 53 28.93 -8.78 18.45
CA ASP A 53 29.76 -9.78 17.77
C ASP A 53 29.87 -9.49 16.26
N LEU A 54 28.76 -9.07 15.62
CA LEU A 54 28.74 -8.65 14.22
C LEU A 54 29.62 -7.43 13.94
N LYS A 55 29.62 -6.43 14.83
CA LYS A 55 30.49 -5.25 14.70
C LYS A 55 31.97 -5.62 14.86
N GLU A 56 32.27 -6.54 15.76
CA GLU A 56 33.63 -7.03 15.97
C GLU A 56 34.14 -7.78 14.73
N HIS A 57 33.35 -8.68 14.15
CA HIS A 57 33.73 -9.33 12.89
C HIS A 57 33.88 -8.34 11.72
N GLN A 58 33.05 -7.29 11.63
CA GLN A 58 33.24 -6.24 10.64
C GLN A 58 34.58 -5.51 10.81
N LYS A 59 35.05 -5.33 12.05
CA LYS A 59 36.36 -4.73 12.34
C LYS A 59 37.49 -5.69 11.96
N GLN A 60 37.41 -6.96 12.35
CA GLN A 60 38.39 -7.98 12.02
C GLN A 60 38.57 -8.15 10.51
N ILE A 61 37.47 -8.15 9.73
CA ILE A 61 37.53 -8.19 8.25
C ILE A 61 38.30 -6.99 7.69
N LYS A 62 38.12 -5.79 8.26
CA LYS A 62 38.87 -4.59 7.83
C LYS A 62 40.36 -4.67 8.17
N GLU A 63 40.71 -5.30 9.28
CA GLU A 63 42.10 -5.53 9.71
C GLU A 63 42.78 -6.63 8.86
N LEU A 64 42.01 -7.64 8.44
CA LEU A 64 42.49 -8.78 7.64
C LEU A 64 42.52 -8.52 6.12
N LYS A 65 42.46 -7.26 5.66
CA LYS A 65 42.51 -6.90 4.23
C LYS A 65 43.71 -7.50 3.48
N GLY A 66 44.83 -7.71 4.17
CA GLY A 66 46.04 -8.33 3.61
C GLY A 66 46.04 -9.87 3.62
N ASN A 67 45.02 -10.52 4.19
CA ASN A 67 44.92 -11.98 4.25
C ASN A 67 43.51 -12.46 3.84
N PRO A 68 43.28 -12.66 2.52
CA PRO A 68 41.97 -13.04 1.99
C PRO A 68 41.41 -14.35 2.56
N ALA A 69 42.26 -15.35 2.83
CA ALA A 69 41.83 -16.63 3.37
C ALA A 69 41.26 -16.49 4.79
N LYS A 70 41.98 -15.81 5.68
CA LYS A 70 41.49 -15.53 7.05
C LYS A 70 40.29 -14.59 7.06
N ALA A 71 40.26 -13.60 6.17
CA ALA A 71 39.11 -12.70 6.02
C ALA A 71 37.85 -13.47 5.60
N MET A 72 37.97 -14.46 4.70
CA MET A 72 36.86 -15.31 4.28
C MET A 72 36.31 -16.19 5.41
N GLU A 73 37.17 -16.71 6.29
CA GLU A 73 36.74 -17.46 7.47
C GLU A 73 35.93 -16.59 8.43
N VAL A 74 36.40 -15.37 8.72
CA VAL A 74 35.65 -14.41 9.56
C VAL A 74 34.34 -13.99 8.88
N GLN A 75 34.34 -13.84 7.56
CA GLN A 75 33.13 -13.56 6.80
C GLN A 75 32.09 -14.68 6.92
N LYS A 76 32.50 -15.96 6.84
CA LYS A 76 31.59 -17.11 7.06
C LYS A 76 30.96 -17.09 8.45
N LYS A 77 31.77 -16.88 9.50
CA LYS A 77 31.28 -16.73 10.88
C LYS A 77 30.32 -15.53 11.03
N SER A 78 30.65 -14.40 10.40
CA SER A 78 29.77 -13.22 10.35
C SER A 78 28.45 -13.51 9.65
N MET A 79 28.46 -14.32 8.58
CA MET A 79 27.25 -14.74 7.88
C MET A 79 26.36 -15.60 8.77
N GLU A 80 26.92 -16.60 9.48
CA GLU A 80 26.18 -17.43 10.43
C GLU A 80 25.56 -16.60 11.58
N LEU A 81 26.32 -15.65 12.14
CA LEU A 81 25.80 -14.74 13.16
C LEU A 81 24.71 -13.81 12.61
N ASN A 82 24.86 -13.31 11.38
CA ASN A 82 23.83 -12.51 10.72
C ASN A 82 22.55 -13.32 10.50
N MET A 83 22.66 -14.59 10.09
CA MET A 83 21.50 -15.47 9.96
C MET A 83 20.81 -15.67 11.31
N LYS A 84 21.57 -15.95 12.38
CA LYS A 84 21.01 -16.08 13.73
C LYS A 84 20.30 -14.80 14.17
N TYR A 85 20.94 -13.65 13.99
CA TYR A 85 20.34 -12.34 14.28
C TYR A 85 19.05 -12.11 13.48
N MET A 86 19.05 -12.43 12.19
CA MET A 86 17.88 -12.32 11.32
C MET A 86 16.75 -13.24 11.77
N MET A 87 17.02 -14.49 12.13
CA MET A 87 15.97 -15.40 12.63
C MET A 87 15.28 -14.85 13.88
N HIS A 88 16.03 -14.24 14.80
CA HIS A 88 15.45 -13.58 15.99
C HIS A 88 14.66 -12.31 15.66
N SER A 89 14.96 -11.63 14.55
CA SER A 89 14.21 -10.47 14.08
C SER A 89 13.03 -10.81 13.16
N LEU A 90 12.97 -12.02 12.59
CA LEU A 90 11.85 -12.46 11.76
C LEU A 90 10.56 -12.64 12.59
N LYS A 91 10.65 -13.20 13.80
CA LYS A 91 9.48 -13.39 14.68
C LYS A 91 8.71 -12.08 14.96
N PRO A 92 9.32 -11.00 15.47
CA PRO A 92 8.61 -9.72 15.64
C PRO A 92 8.11 -9.16 14.32
N THR A 93 8.86 -9.32 13.23
CA THR A 93 8.47 -8.81 11.91
C THR A 93 7.16 -9.45 11.43
N LEU A 94 7.03 -10.78 11.53
CA LEU A 94 5.81 -11.49 11.14
C LEU A 94 4.61 -11.10 12.03
N ILE A 95 4.83 -10.94 13.35
CA ILE A 95 3.77 -10.56 14.28
C ILE A 95 3.32 -9.11 14.02
N THR A 96 4.25 -8.20 13.78
CA THR A 96 3.96 -6.79 13.47
C THR A 96 3.34 -6.58 12.09
N PHE A 97 3.58 -7.51 11.15
CA PHE A 97 3.02 -7.43 9.80
C PHE A 97 1.48 -7.45 9.81
N ILE A 98 0.87 -8.21 10.73
CA ILE A 98 -0.58 -8.32 10.88
C ILE A 98 -1.23 -6.94 11.15
N PRO A 99 -0.92 -6.22 12.25
CA PRO A 99 -1.52 -4.91 12.50
C PRO A 99 -1.15 -3.86 11.43
N ILE A 100 0.02 -3.98 10.80
CA ILE A 100 0.44 -3.06 9.72
C ILE A 100 -0.46 -3.23 8.49
N ILE A 101 -0.66 -4.45 7.99
CA ILE A 101 -1.55 -4.70 6.83
C ILE A 101 -2.95 -4.18 7.11
N LEU A 102 -3.42 -4.43 8.33
CA LEU A 102 -4.73 -3.99 8.76
C LEU A 102 -4.88 -2.46 8.62
N ILE A 103 -3.98 -1.69 9.23
CA ILE A 103 -3.99 -0.23 9.13
C ILE A 103 -3.78 0.24 7.69
N PHE A 104 -2.90 -0.42 6.93
CA PHE A 104 -2.60 -0.06 5.55
C PHE A 104 -3.77 -0.31 4.60
N GLY A 105 -4.51 -1.41 4.78
CA GLY A 105 -5.71 -1.68 3.99
C GLY A 105 -6.74 -0.57 4.15
N TRP A 106 -6.96 -0.14 5.40
CA TRP A 106 -7.85 0.98 5.70
C TRP A 106 -7.33 2.31 5.15
N MET A 107 -6.05 2.65 5.37
CA MET A 107 -5.44 3.86 4.82
C MET A 107 -5.49 3.89 3.29
N SER A 108 -5.24 2.75 2.64
CA SER A 108 -5.32 2.60 1.18
C SER A 108 -6.75 2.74 0.66
N SER A 109 -7.75 2.29 1.43
CA SER A 109 -9.16 2.49 1.07
C SER A 109 -9.66 3.93 1.26
N THR A 110 -8.96 4.73 2.09
CA THR A 110 -9.42 6.07 2.48
C THR A 110 -8.62 7.20 1.81
N PHE A 111 -7.30 7.04 1.64
CA PHE A 111 -6.38 8.13 1.30
C PHE A 111 -5.53 7.89 0.05
N ALA A 112 -5.63 6.73 -0.60
CA ALA A 112 -4.81 6.42 -1.76
C ALA A 112 -5.11 7.32 -2.96
N TYR A 113 -6.37 7.71 -3.12
CA TYR A 113 -6.85 8.36 -4.33
C TYR A 113 -7.60 9.67 -4.05
N GLU A 114 -7.65 10.50 -5.08
CA GLU A 114 -8.53 11.67 -5.17
C GLU A 114 -9.95 11.22 -5.57
N SER A 115 -10.98 11.89 -5.03
CA SER A 115 -12.37 11.64 -5.43
C SER A 115 -12.61 12.11 -6.87
N ILE A 116 -13.46 11.41 -7.62
CA ILE A 116 -13.94 11.90 -8.93
C ILE A 116 -14.92 13.04 -8.67
N LYS A 117 -14.60 14.25 -9.12
CA LYS A 117 -15.46 15.42 -8.96
C LYS A 117 -16.55 15.43 -10.05
N PRO A 118 -17.75 15.99 -9.77
CA PRO A 118 -18.80 16.12 -10.78
C PRO A 118 -18.31 16.82 -12.05
N ASN A 119 -18.79 16.35 -13.21
CA ASN A 119 -18.46 16.86 -14.55
C ASN A 119 -16.97 16.77 -14.94
N HIS A 120 -16.12 16.17 -14.11
CA HIS A 120 -14.72 15.91 -14.47
C HIS A 120 -14.59 14.57 -15.17
N GLU A 121 -13.64 14.52 -16.11
CA GLU A 121 -13.35 13.29 -16.85
C GLU A 121 -12.62 12.27 -15.96
N PHE A 122 -13.06 11.02 -16.05
CA PHE A 122 -12.39 9.87 -15.48
C PHE A 122 -12.39 8.72 -16.48
N SER A 123 -11.41 7.83 -16.37
CA SER A 123 -11.32 6.64 -17.22
C SER A 123 -11.73 5.39 -16.46
N VAL A 124 -12.32 4.46 -17.20
CA VAL A 124 -12.57 3.10 -16.74
C VAL A 124 -11.91 2.13 -17.69
N SER A 125 -11.13 1.22 -17.12
CA SER A 125 -10.35 0.22 -17.80
C SER A 125 -10.90 -1.17 -17.47
N VAL A 126 -11.21 -1.97 -18.49
CA VAL A 126 -11.56 -3.38 -18.34
C VAL A 126 -10.43 -4.22 -18.93
N PHE A 127 -9.94 -5.17 -18.15
CA PHE A 127 -8.91 -6.13 -18.55
C PHE A 127 -9.53 -7.50 -18.71
N PHE A 128 -9.18 -8.16 -19.80
CA PHE A 128 -9.69 -9.44 -20.23
C PHE A 128 -8.65 -10.54 -20.06
N GLU A 129 -9.03 -11.78 -20.33
CA GLU A 129 -8.09 -12.88 -20.48
C GLU A 129 -7.09 -12.64 -21.61
N LYS A 130 -5.94 -13.33 -21.55
CA LYS A 130 -4.91 -13.21 -22.59
C LYS A 130 -5.44 -13.64 -23.94
N ASN A 131 -5.08 -12.87 -24.97
CA ASN A 131 -5.50 -13.08 -26.36
C ASN A 131 -7.02 -12.93 -26.58
N THR A 132 -7.68 -12.12 -25.76
CA THR A 132 -9.11 -11.83 -25.96
C THR A 132 -9.27 -10.82 -27.09
N ASN A 133 -10.07 -11.16 -28.10
CA ASN A 133 -10.33 -10.33 -29.26
C ASN A 133 -11.81 -10.02 -29.41
N GLY A 134 -12.13 -8.89 -30.00
CA GLY A 134 -13.50 -8.49 -30.29
C GLY A 134 -13.83 -7.12 -29.71
N ASN A 135 -15.11 -6.89 -29.48
CA ASN A 135 -15.62 -5.62 -29.00
C ASN A 135 -16.27 -5.81 -27.63
N ALA A 136 -15.92 -4.93 -26.70
CA ALA A 136 -16.58 -4.81 -25.42
C ALA A 136 -17.50 -3.59 -25.45
N GLU A 137 -18.61 -3.70 -24.73
CA GLU A 137 -19.61 -2.64 -24.61
C GLU A 137 -19.73 -2.19 -23.15
N ILE A 138 -19.90 -0.88 -22.96
CA ILE A 138 -20.29 -0.30 -21.67
C ILE A 138 -21.73 0.23 -21.75
N ILE A 139 -22.53 -0.13 -20.76
CA ILE A 139 -23.86 0.40 -20.50
C ILE A 139 -23.74 1.33 -19.30
N ILE A 140 -24.17 2.57 -19.48
CA ILE A 140 -24.09 3.65 -18.49
C ILE A 140 -25.51 4.16 -18.18
N PRO A 141 -25.76 4.68 -16.98
CA PRO A 141 -27.03 5.32 -16.64
C PRO A 141 -27.14 6.72 -17.27
N GLU A 142 -28.33 7.33 -17.24
CA GLU A 142 -28.62 8.60 -17.92
C GLU A 142 -27.79 9.78 -17.39
N GLU A 143 -27.37 9.70 -16.12
CA GLU A 143 -26.61 10.72 -15.42
C GLU A 143 -25.09 10.69 -15.75
N ILE A 144 -24.64 9.69 -16.52
CA ILE A 144 -23.27 9.56 -17.01
C ILE A 144 -23.23 9.84 -18.51
N THR A 145 -22.38 10.79 -18.88
CA THR A 145 -22.04 11.09 -20.27
C THR A 145 -20.75 10.39 -20.67
N MET A 146 -20.75 9.81 -21.87
CA MET A 146 -19.53 9.30 -22.50
C MET A 146 -18.86 10.39 -23.30
N VAL A 147 -17.54 10.47 -23.17
CA VAL A 147 -16.70 11.32 -24.03
C VAL A 147 -16.38 10.61 -25.35
N ASP A 148 -16.57 9.29 -25.41
CA ASP A 148 -16.15 8.40 -26.50
C ASP A 148 -17.27 7.42 -26.92
N ASN A 149 -16.97 6.43 -27.76
CA ASN A 149 -17.89 5.39 -28.24
C ASN A 149 -18.18 4.32 -27.17
N LYS A 150 -19.46 3.89 -27.08
CA LYS A 150 -19.94 2.81 -26.19
C LYS A 150 -19.24 1.48 -26.43
N ILE A 151 -18.99 1.18 -27.70
CA ILE A 151 -18.33 -0.05 -28.12
C ILE A 151 -16.84 0.25 -28.33
N LYS A 152 -15.99 -0.50 -27.63
CA LYS A 152 -14.54 -0.42 -27.77
C LYS A 152 -13.98 -1.76 -28.22
N LYS A 153 -13.12 -1.69 -29.24
CA LYS A 153 -12.30 -2.83 -29.64
C LYS A 153 -11.31 -3.14 -28.50
N ILE A 154 -11.15 -4.41 -28.20
CA ILE A 154 -10.18 -4.86 -27.20
C ILE A 154 -8.78 -4.79 -27.83
N GLU A 155 -7.87 -4.07 -27.19
CA GLU A 155 -6.48 -3.90 -27.59
C GLU A 155 -5.56 -4.26 -26.42
N ASN A 156 -4.60 -5.16 -26.65
CA ASN A 156 -3.70 -5.67 -25.61
C ASN A 156 -4.47 -6.19 -24.37
N ASP A 157 -5.51 -6.99 -24.60
CA ASP A 157 -6.40 -7.54 -23.58
C ASP A 157 -7.09 -6.46 -22.70
N LYS A 158 -7.22 -5.24 -23.22
CA LYS A 158 -7.78 -4.09 -22.51
C LYS A 158 -8.79 -3.33 -23.36
N ALA A 159 -9.87 -2.87 -22.74
CA ALA A 159 -10.75 -1.83 -23.29
C ALA A 159 -10.82 -0.66 -22.29
N MET A 160 -10.88 0.57 -22.79
CA MET A 160 -10.86 1.77 -21.97
C MET A 160 -11.89 2.79 -22.46
N TRP A 161 -12.63 3.37 -21.52
CA TRP A 161 -13.65 4.38 -21.76
C TRP A 161 -13.36 5.63 -20.95
N ALA A 162 -13.66 6.80 -21.51
CA ALA A 162 -13.62 8.08 -20.83
C ALA A 162 -15.05 8.56 -20.56
N LEU A 163 -15.33 8.88 -19.30
CA LEU A 163 -16.65 9.17 -18.76
C LEU A 163 -16.65 10.50 -18.00
N LYS A 164 -17.81 11.14 -17.95
CA LYS A 164 -18.12 12.30 -17.10
C LYS A 164 -19.52 12.12 -16.52
N GLY A 165 -19.76 12.54 -15.30
CA GLY A 165 -21.07 12.35 -14.69
C GLY A 165 -21.41 13.35 -13.59
N LEU A 166 -22.68 13.33 -13.20
CA LEU A 166 -23.20 14.11 -12.08
C LEU A 166 -22.84 13.48 -10.73
N GLU A 167 -22.96 14.27 -9.65
CA GLU A 167 -22.75 13.78 -8.28
C GLU A 167 -23.72 12.63 -7.97
N GLY A 168 -23.19 11.53 -7.44
CA GLY A 168 -23.95 10.32 -7.14
C GLY A 168 -23.11 9.06 -7.21
N GLU A 169 -23.67 7.96 -6.70
CA GLU A 169 -23.18 6.62 -6.98
C GLU A 169 -23.90 6.07 -8.21
N HIS A 170 -23.12 5.61 -9.20
CA HIS A 170 -23.61 5.16 -10.50
C HIS A 170 -23.13 3.74 -10.78
N ILE A 171 -24.00 2.89 -11.30
CA ILE A 171 -23.65 1.51 -11.68
C ILE A 171 -23.26 1.49 -13.16
N LEU A 172 -22.04 1.04 -13.44
CA LEU A 172 -21.56 0.81 -14.80
C LEU A 172 -21.66 -0.69 -15.10
N GLU A 173 -22.27 -1.05 -16.22
CA GLU A 173 -22.37 -2.44 -16.71
C GLU A 173 -21.46 -2.63 -17.93
N PHE A 174 -20.70 -3.72 -17.93
CA PHE A 174 -19.75 -4.09 -18.97
C PHE A 174 -20.19 -5.40 -19.57
N VAL A 175 -20.28 -5.44 -20.90
CA VAL A 175 -20.80 -6.58 -21.65
C VAL A 175 -19.75 -7.05 -22.66
N TYR A 176 -19.49 -8.35 -22.65
CA TYR A 176 -18.62 -8.99 -23.63
C TYR A 176 -19.07 -10.44 -23.89
N ASN A 177 -19.38 -10.77 -25.15
CA ASN A 177 -19.82 -12.11 -25.58
C ASN A 177 -20.89 -12.76 -24.67
N GLY A 178 -21.87 -11.97 -24.21
CA GLY A 178 -22.94 -12.43 -23.31
C GLY A 178 -22.59 -12.46 -21.82
N GLU A 179 -21.31 -12.33 -21.44
CA GLU A 179 -20.91 -12.07 -20.06
C GLU A 179 -21.26 -10.63 -19.69
N LYS A 180 -21.89 -10.45 -18.52
CA LYS A 180 -22.21 -9.14 -17.94
C LYS A 180 -21.54 -8.99 -16.58
N GLN A 181 -20.84 -7.87 -16.39
CA GLN A 181 -20.24 -7.52 -15.10
C GLN A 181 -20.57 -6.09 -14.74
N GLN A 182 -20.79 -5.83 -13.45
CA GLN A 182 -21.14 -4.50 -12.95
C GLN A 182 -20.10 -3.97 -11.96
N LYS A 183 -19.90 -2.66 -11.96
CA LYS A 183 -19.09 -1.94 -10.98
C LYS A 183 -19.67 -0.55 -10.71
N SER A 184 -19.88 -0.23 -9.44
CA SER A 184 -20.25 1.13 -9.04
C SER A 184 -19.06 2.09 -9.24
N VAL A 185 -19.36 3.35 -9.55
CA VAL A 185 -18.46 4.51 -9.44
C VAL A 185 -19.12 5.57 -8.54
N LEU A 186 -18.33 6.21 -7.66
CA LEU A 186 -18.81 7.32 -6.82
C LEU A 186 -18.23 8.62 -7.34
N ILE A 187 -19.11 9.52 -7.77
CA ILE A 187 -18.77 10.89 -8.16
C ILE A 187 -19.25 11.79 -7.03
N THR A 188 -18.35 12.54 -6.39
CA THR A 188 -18.72 13.37 -5.25
C THR A 188 -17.76 14.54 -5.04
N ASN A 189 -18.28 15.62 -4.47
CA ASN A 189 -17.48 16.72 -3.98
C ASN A 189 -16.74 16.39 -2.67
N ASN A 190 -17.19 15.37 -1.94
CA ASN A 190 -16.56 14.91 -0.70
C ASN A 190 -15.24 14.18 -0.99
N GLU A 191 -14.36 14.12 0.01
CA GLU A 191 -13.07 13.42 -0.08
C GLU A 191 -13.24 11.90 0.15
N LYS A 192 -14.09 11.26 -0.65
CA LYS A 192 -14.39 9.83 -0.61
C LYS A 192 -14.34 9.21 -2.00
N TYR A 193 -14.03 7.92 -2.05
CA TYR A 193 -14.12 7.09 -3.24
C TYR A 193 -14.49 5.67 -2.83
N ILE A 194 -14.92 4.87 -3.80
CA ILE A 194 -15.17 3.44 -3.62
C ILE A 194 -14.06 2.63 -4.27
N GLU A 195 -13.98 1.34 -3.92
CA GLU A 195 -12.86 0.48 -4.32
C GLU A 195 -12.53 0.61 -5.81
N PRO A 196 -11.27 0.94 -6.16
CA PRO A 196 -10.91 1.30 -7.53
C PRO A 196 -11.00 0.12 -8.48
N SER A 197 -10.87 -1.11 -8.00
CA SER A 197 -10.84 -2.29 -8.84
C SER A 197 -11.76 -3.39 -8.33
N LYS A 198 -12.30 -4.20 -9.25
CA LYS A 198 -13.12 -5.38 -8.95
C LYS A 198 -12.59 -6.53 -9.79
N LYS A 199 -12.14 -7.59 -9.13
CA LYS A 199 -11.73 -8.83 -9.79
C LYS A 199 -12.95 -9.71 -10.05
N THR A 200 -12.92 -10.42 -11.17
CA THR A 200 -14.02 -11.29 -11.63
C THR A 200 -13.43 -12.60 -12.16
N ASN A 201 -14.22 -13.69 -12.09
CA ASN A 201 -13.76 -15.02 -12.45
C ASN A 201 -14.00 -15.38 -13.94
N GLY A 202 -14.68 -14.51 -14.70
CA GLY A 202 -15.02 -14.72 -16.11
C GLY A 202 -13.90 -14.31 -17.09
N VAL A 203 -14.29 -14.05 -18.34
CA VAL A 203 -13.40 -13.54 -19.40
C VAL A 203 -12.98 -12.11 -19.09
N ILE A 204 -13.92 -11.33 -18.55
CA ILE A 204 -13.56 -10.09 -17.85
C ILE A 204 -12.84 -10.50 -16.57
N LYS A 205 -11.58 -10.07 -16.40
CA LYS A 205 -10.75 -10.41 -15.23
C LYS A 205 -10.68 -9.29 -14.20
N LEU A 206 -10.66 -8.05 -14.67
CA LEU A 206 -10.49 -6.88 -13.81
C LEU A 206 -11.23 -5.68 -14.40
N ILE A 207 -12.06 -5.05 -13.59
CA ILE A 207 -12.66 -3.75 -13.91
C ILE A 207 -12.02 -2.73 -12.97
N GLN A 208 -11.39 -1.70 -13.53
CA GLN A 208 -10.64 -0.68 -12.81
C GLN A 208 -11.12 0.72 -13.18
N ILE A 209 -11.48 1.51 -12.17
CA ILE A 209 -11.69 2.95 -12.29
C ILE A 209 -10.33 3.62 -12.06
N ASP A 210 -9.91 4.43 -13.01
CA ASP A 210 -8.57 5.03 -13.02
C ASP A 210 -8.56 6.34 -12.21
N TYR A 211 -8.52 6.21 -10.88
CA TYR A 211 -8.41 7.35 -9.99
C TYR A 211 -6.99 7.95 -9.97
N LYS A 212 -6.92 9.27 -9.79
CA LYS A 212 -5.64 9.97 -9.61
C LYS A 212 -5.04 9.66 -8.22
N PRO A 213 -3.78 9.19 -8.13
CA PRO A 213 -3.14 8.96 -6.84
C PRO A 213 -2.97 10.27 -6.06
N ARG A 214 -3.48 10.30 -4.83
CA ARG A 214 -3.42 11.49 -3.98
C ARG A 214 -2.00 11.74 -3.50
N LYS A 215 -1.55 12.99 -3.59
CA LYS A 215 -0.28 13.45 -3.02
C LYS A 215 -0.57 14.27 -1.77
N ILE A 216 0.15 13.99 -0.68
CA ILE A 216 -0.13 14.58 0.63
C ILE A 216 1.08 15.30 1.25
N LEU A 217 2.28 15.01 0.76
CA LEU A 217 3.51 15.60 1.25
C LEU A 217 4.38 16.03 0.07
N ASN A 218 4.99 17.20 0.17
CA ASN A 218 5.96 17.70 -0.79
C ASN A 218 7.27 18.00 -0.04
N LEU A 219 8.32 17.22 -0.31
CA LEU A 219 9.64 17.41 0.28
C LEU A 219 10.64 17.73 -0.83
N PHE A 220 11.17 18.95 -0.85
CA PHE A 220 12.18 19.38 -1.83
C PHE A 220 11.76 19.12 -3.29
N GLY A 221 10.48 19.29 -3.62
CA GLY A 221 9.92 19.02 -4.94
C GLY A 221 9.44 17.58 -5.16
N TRP A 222 9.74 16.66 -4.24
CA TRP A 222 9.25 15.29 -4.30
C TRP A 222 7.85 15.16 -3.70
N LYS A 223 6.86 14.94 -4.57
CA LYS A 223 5.45 14.76 -4.20
C LYS A 223 5.16 13.29 -3.83
N LEU A 224 4.94 13.06 -2.55
CA LEU A 224 4.68 11.75 -1.96
C LEU A 224 3.19 11.54 -1.64
N GLY A 225 2.72 10.32 -1.86
CA GLY A 225 1.43 9.86 -1.35
C GLY A 225 1.53 9.35 0.09
N TRP A 226 0.42 8.84 0.62
CA TRP A 226 0.32 8.40 2.01
C TRP A 226 1.37 7.35 2.41
N LEU A 227 1.67 6.40 1.53
CA LEU A 227 2.62 5.33 1.82
C LEU A 227 4.05 5.88 1.99
N GLY A 228 4.47 6.78 1.09
CA GLY A 228 5.79 7.39 1.16
C GLY A 228 5.95 8.28 2.39
N THR A 229 4.94 9.09 2.69
CA THR A 229 4.87 9.88 3.93
C THR A 229 4.97 8.98 5.16
N TYR A 230 4.20 7.88 5.19
CA TYR A 230 4.23 6.93 6.29
C TYR A 230 5.63 6.34 6.50
N ILE A 231 6.32 5.94 5.42
CA ILE A 231 7.66 5.32 5.52
C ILE A 231 8.65 6.31 6.15
N ILE A 232 8.63 7.57 5.72
CA ILE A 232 9.54 8.60 6.25
C ILE A 232 9.31 8.80 7.76
N PHE A 233 8.06 9.07 8.15
CA PHE A 233 7.74 9.34 9.55
C PHE A 233 7.91 8.09 10.44
N SER A 234 7.52 6.91 9.95
CA SER A 234 7.71 5.66 10.71
C SER A 234 9.18 5.35 10.97
N ILE A 235 10.10 5.62 10.03
CA ILE A 235 11.54 5.46 10.26
C ILE A 235 12.01 6.41 11.36
N ILE A 236 11.63 7.70 11.29
CA ILE A 236 11.97 8.71 12.29
C ILE A 236 11.48 8.30 13.69
N PHE A 237 10.19 7.94 13.81
CA PHE A 237 9.60 7.51 15.06
C PHE A 237 10.19 6.22 15.59
N THR A 238 10.41 5.22 14.73
CA THR A 238 11.03 3.95 15.13
C THR A 238 12.45 4.18 15.66
N MET A 239 13.26 5.03 15.01
CA MET A 239 14.59 5.38 15.51
C MET A 239 14.54 6.07 16.87
N ALA A 240 13.66 7.07 17.02
CA ALA A 240 13.49 7.78 18.29
C ALA A 240 13.02 6.85 19.42
N LEU A 241 11.99 6.04 19.17
CA LEU A 241 11.42 5.12 20.14
C LEU A 241 12.38 4.00 20.54
N ARG A 242 13.19 3.46 19.60
CA ARG A 242 14.25 2.48 19.94
C ARG A 242 15.25 3.07 20.91
N LYS A 243 15.66 4.32 20.69
CA LYS A 243 16.61 5.02 21.56
C LYS A 243 16.02 5.27 22.94
N VAL A 244 14.79 5.75 23.02
CA VAL A 244 14.10 6.04 24.29
C VAL A 244 13.86 4.76 25.09
N MET A 245 13.41 3.68 24.45
CA MET A 245 13.10 2.41 25.11
C MET A 245 14.28 1.44 25.24
N LYS A 246 15.49 1.84 24.80
CA LYS A 246 16.71 1.01 24.81
C LYS A 246 16.53 -0.37 24.17
N ILE A 247 15.92 -0.40 22.98
CA ILE A 247 15.67 -1.63 22.20
C ILE A 247 16.77 -1.79 21.16
N TYR A 248 17.37 -2.97 21.09
CA TYR A 248 18.63 -3.24 20.38
C TYR A 248 18.45 -3.94 19.03
#